data_AF-A0AA39FSD1-F1
#
_entry.id   AF-A0AA39FSD1-F1
#
_cell.length_a   1.000
_cell.length_b   1.000
_cell.length_c   1.000
_cell.angle_alpha   90.00
_cell.angle_beta   90.00
_cell.angle_gamma   90.00
#
_symmetry.space_group_name_H-M   'P 1'
#
loop_
_entity.id
_entity.type
_entity.pdbx_description
1 polymer ?
#
loop_
_entity_poly.entity_id
_entity_poly.type
_entity_poly.pdbx_seq_one_letter_code
_entity_poly.pdbx_strand_id
1 'polypeptide(L)'
;MAAQSVVVMHAASCTIRDYVSVILHFVSYAANIDQPIESLEDSLQLCELGNTNVEVNTESAFECLEASCNKYEEEVRSKDDGEENITKKVCIICDKEFKHYKGQKVKVSSFVSRESIDAFLLTAKEYNDGVLINKINFALDEKKWMYYHNLCKRNCINAKGRAMVKEQTPKTSWHKKRDLHKIAFEKVCEFIEEFIIKKRKCRLLSQLDSIHKDAYDSAAKESVADDVAEEIERFRSHFEEKLLKHYPKSITMVTENNSKVCKPYSGVLIQDYDIGTLEKEDKLQKAAIILRDECSVEICPIQRRTFDAILPQLEEYAKRPKLVGGLCSADDSIHAITPRNLQLFHQLNFSWLTSHFLEIPNTPMWVGFNSLVLQDLSHMQ
;
A
#
# COMPACT_ATOMS: atom_id res chain seq x y z
N MET A 1 2.01 54.59 10.64
CA MET A 1 0.65 55.07 10.31
C MET A 1 0.02 54.04 9.38
N ALA A 2 -0.78 53.13 9.91
CA ALA A 2 -1.60 52.20 9.14
C ALA A 2 -3.01 52.33 9.71
N ALA A 3 -3.95 52.80 8.88
CA ALA A 3 -5.33 52.99 9.26
C ALA A 3 -6.06 51.64 9.15
N GLN A 4 -6.51 51.10 10.28
CA GLN A 4 -7.47 49.99 10.28
C GLN A 4 -8.87 50.56 10.05
N SER A 5 -9.47 50.23 8.90
CA SER A 5 -10.88 50.51 8.66
C SER A 5 -11.73 49.45 9.35
N VAL A 6 -12.37 49.82 10.46
CA VAL A 6 -13.40 49.00 11.11
C VAL A 6 -14.74 49.36 10.46
N VAL A 7 -15.35 48.41 9.74
CA VAL A 7 -16.71 48.55 9.23
C VAL A 7 -17.67 48.02 10.29
N VAL A 8 -18.37 48.93 10.97
CA VAL A 8 -19.44 48.60 11.92
C VAL A 8 -20.75 48.56 11.15
N MET A 9 -21.40 47.40 11.07
CA MET A 9 -22.76 47.28 10.55
C MET A 9 -23.78 47.50 11.67
N HIS A 10 -24.62 48.52 11.53
CA HIS A 10 -25.85 48.66 12.31
C HIS A 10 -26.99 47.93 11.62
N ALA A 11 -27.72 47.12 12.38
CA ALA A 11 -28.86 46.34 11.93
C ALA A 11 -30.08 47.25 11.73
N ALA A 12 -30.19 47.85 10.55
CA ALA A 12 -31.45 48.38 10.04
C ALA A 12 -31.48 48.19 8.51
N SER A 13 -32.36 47.28 8.06
CA SER A 13 -32.75 47.03 6.66
C SER A 13 -31.61 46.97 5.63
N CYS A 14 -30.84 45.87 5.61
CA CYS A 14 -30.03 45.53 4.44
C CYS A 14 -30.91 44.86 3.37
N THR A 15 -30.86 45.37 2.14
CA THR A 15 -31.51 44.74 1.00
C THR A 15 -30.62 43.64 0.42
N ILE A 16 -31.19 42.66 -0.29
CA ILE A 16 -30.44 41.57 -0.95
C ILE A 16 -29.30 42.12 -1.83
N ARG A 17 -29.48 43.32 -2.39
CA ARG A 17 -28.47 44.02 -3.19
C ARG A 17 -27.20 44.33 -2.41
N ASP A 18 -27.34 44.69 -1.13
CA ASP A 18 -26.21 45.05 -0.26
C ASP A 18 -25.41 43.81 0.12
N TYR A 19 -26.08 42.67 0.29
CA TYR A 19 -25.47 41.37 0.58
C TYR A 19 -24.63 40.84 -0.60
N VAL A 20 -25.16 40.95 -1.83
CA VAL A 20 -24.46 40.51 -3.04
C VAL A 20 -23.21 41.37 -3.30
N SER A 21 -23.27 42.67 -3.01
CA SER A 21 -22.15 43.60 -3.17
C SER A 21 -20.96 43.23 -2.26
N VAL A 22 -21.23 42.88 -1.00
CA VAL A 22 -20.19 42.49 -0.02
C VAL A 22 -19.50 41.18 -0.41
N ILE A 23 -20.26 40.19 -0.88
CA ILE A 23 -19.72 38.89 -1.32
C ILE A 23 -18.81 39.06 -2.55
N LEU A 24 -19.24 39.87 -3.53
CA LEU A 24 -18.41 40.14 -4.72
C LEU A 24 -17.11 40.88 -4.38
N HIS A 25 -17.14 41.77 -3.39
CA HIS A 25 -15.95 42.49 -2.94
C HIS A 25 -14.96 41.57 -2.21
N PHE A 26 -15.45 40.57 -1.46
CA PHE A 26 -14.62 39.56 -0.81
C PHE A 26 -13.97 38.59 -1.80
N VAL A 27 -14.73 38.14 -2.82
CA VAL A 27 -14.22 37.25 -3.88
C VAL A 27 -13.13 37.96 -4.71
N SER A 28 -13.30 39.26 -4.99
CA SER A 28 -12.28 40.04 -5.69
C SER A 28 -11.01 40.29 -4.85
N TYR A 29 -11.12 40.29 -3.52
CA TYR A 29 -9.99 40.47 -2.61
C TYR A 29 -9.16 39.18 -2.47
N ALA A 30 -9.83 38.02 -2.39
CA ALA A 30 -9.17 36.72 -2.31
C ALA A 30 -8.39 36.35 -3.60
N ALA A 31 -8.78 36.88 -4.75
CA ALA A 31 -8.14 36.61 -6.04
C ALA A 31 -6.80 37.35 -6.26
N ASN A 32 -6.35 38.20 -5.33
CA ASN A 32 -5.19 39.10 -5.51
C ASN A 32 -3.99 38.80 -4.57
N ILE A 33 -3.95 37.63 -3.91
CA ILE A 33 -2.81 37.25 -3.06
C ILE A 33 -1.89 36.30 -3.86
N ASP A 34 -1.01 36.89 -4.67
CA ASP A 34 0.14 36.22 -5.30
C ASP A 34 1.41 37.02 -4.93
N GLN A 35 2.06 36.68 -3.81
CA GLN A 35 3.49 36.91 -3.58
C GLN A 35 4.10 35.81 -2.69
N PRO A 36 5.34 35.36 -2.98
CA PRO A 36 5.96 34.24 -2.28
C PRO A 36 6.68 34.68 -0.99
N ILE A 37 6.64 33.84 0.05
CA ILE A 37 7.42 33.99 1.28
C ILE A 37 8.68 33.13 1.16
N GLU A 38 9.85 33.76 1.23
CA GLU A 38 11.17 33.11 1.28
C GLU A 38 11.64 32.85 2.72
N SER A 39 12.34 31.71 2.87
CA SER A 39 13.36 31.37 3.87
C SER A 39 12.92 30.99 5.30
N LEU A 40 13.26 29.75 5.70
CA LEU A 40 13.85 29.44 7.01
C LEU A 40 14.44 28.01 7.00
N GLU A 41 15.66 27.84 6.48
CA GLU A 41 16.47 26.63 6.71
C GLU A 41 17.86 27.07 7.13
N ASP A 42 18.11 27.00 8.44
CA ASP A 42 19.46 26.94 9.00
C ASP A 42 19.33 26.37 10.42
N SER A 43 19.79 25.13 10.59
CA SER A 43 20.37 24.53 11.81
C SER A 43 20.03 23.05 11.91
N LEU A 44 21.00 22.17 11.62
CA LEU A 44 21.39 21.06 12.50
C LEU A 44 22.50 20.22 11.83
N GLN A 45 23.68 20.24 12.43
CA GLN A 45 24.80 19.35 12.15
C GLN A 45 25.34 18.78 13.46
N LEU A 46 25.81 17.53 13.39
CA LEU A 46 26.67 16.74 14.30
C LEU A 46 26.00 15.66 15.17
N CYS A 47 26.08 14.42 14.65
CA CYS A 47 26.22 13.18 15.44
C CYS A 47 27.24 12.27 14.73
N GLU A 48 28.33 11.92 15.38
CA GLU A 48 29.17 10.76 15.01
C GLU A 48 29.73 10.07 16.26
N LEU A 49 30.09 8.79 16.05
CA LEU A 49 30.74 7.80 16.94
C LEU A 49 29.73 6.93 17.72
N GLY A 50 29.71 5.59 17.63
CA GLY A 50 30.51 4.62 16.88
C GLY A 50 30.06 3.23 17.35
N ASN A 51 30.07 2.22 16.48
CA ASN A 51 29.79 0.84 16.89
C ASN A 51 30.74 -0.13 16.19
N THR A 52 31.53 -0.84 16.98
CA THR A 52 32.43 -1.93 16.57
C THR A 52 31.66 -3.26 16.59
N ASN A 53 31.68 -3.97 15.46
CA ASN A 53 31.15 -5.33 15.36
C ASN A 53 32.25 -6.34 15.71
N VAL A 54 31.92 -7.28 16.59
CA VAL A 54 32.69 -8.49 16.90
C VAL A 54 32.12 -9.63 16.07
N GLU A 55 32.91 -10.16 15.14
CA GLU A 55 32.58 -11.36 14.37
C GLU A 55 32.91 -12.62 15.18
N VAL A 56 31.90 -13.47 15.43
CA VAL A 56 32.09 -14.80 16.03
C VAL A 56 32.21 -15.84 14.90
N ASN A 57 33.42 -16.38 14.74
CA ASN A 57 33.73 -17.38 13.73
C ASN A 57 33.31 -18.80 14.20
N THR A 58 32.30 -19.37 13.55
CA THR A 58 31.68 -20.67 13.92
C THR A 58 32.22 -21.86 13.11
N GLU A 59 33.16 -21.65 12.19
CA GLU A 59 33.65 -22.72 11.31
C GLU A 59 34.67 -23.66 11.99
N SER A 60 35.30 -23.23 13.09
CA SER A 60 36.37 -23.98 13.77
C SER A 60 35.90 -25.20 14.59
N ALA A 61 34.62 -25.31 14.93
CA ALA A 61 34.14 -26.38 15.81
C ALA A 61 33.84 -27.70 15.08
N PHE A 62 33.69 -27.69 13.75
CA PHE A 62 33.23 -28.86 12.99
C PHE A 62 34.33 -29.75 12.41
N GLU A 63 35.54 -29.23 12.21
CA GLU A 63 36.65 -30.00 11.62
C GLU A 63 37.24 -31.07 12.58
N CYS A 64 37.04 -30.94 13.89
CA CYS A 64 37.53 -31.91 14.87
C CYS A 64 36.75 -33.25 14.91
N LEU A 65 35.54 -33.33 14.36
CA LEU A 65 34.68 -34.53 14.43
C LEU A 65 34.92 -35.53 13.28
N GLU A 66 35.47 -35.10 12.14
CA GLU A 66 35.66 -35.99 10.98
C GLU A 66 36.85 -36.96 11.13
N ALA A 67 37.83 -36.64 11.98
CA ALA A 67 39.05 -37.44 12.12
C ALA A 67 38.86 -38.77 12.88
N SER A 68 37.78 -38.97 13.64
CA SER A 68 37.56 -40.20 14.43
C SER A 68 36.80 -41.30 13.69
N CYS A 69 36.13 -40.99 12.57
CA CYS A 69 35.26 -41.95 11.85
C CYS A 69 36.01 -42.95 10.96
N ASN A 70 37.22 -42.62 10.49
CA ASN A 70 37.93 -43.45 9.50
C ASN A 70 38.53 -44.74 10.08
N LYS A 71 38.55 -44.92 11.40
CA LYS A 71 39.18 -46.09 12.04
C LYS A 71 38.29 -47.34 12.09
N TYR A 72 36.98 -47.21 11.89
CA TYR A 72 36.03 -48.33 11.97
C TYR A 72 35.74 -49.04 10.63
N GLU A 73 36.15 -48.46 9.49
CA GLU A 73 35.88 -49.06 8.17
C GLU A 73 36.81 -50.23 7.81
N GLU A 74 37.92 -50.42 8.55
CA GLU A 74 38.96 -51.40 8.19
C GLU A 74 38.80 -52.77 8.87
N GLU A 75 38.01 -52.88 9.95
CA GLU A 75 37.87 -54.13 10.73
C GLU A 75 36.71 -55.06 10.30
N VAL A 76 35.82 -54.64 9.40
CA VAL A 76 34.64 -55.45 8.98
C VAL A 76 34.82 -56.10 7.61
N ARG A 77 36.04 -56.11 7.06
CA ARG A 77 36.32 -56.54 5.67
C ARG A 77 36.84 -57.97 5.50
N SER A 78 36.61 -58.86 6.45
CA SER A 78 37.06 -60.25 6.34
C SER A 78 35.89 -61.25 6.38
N LYS A 79 35.70 -61.89 5.22
CA LYS A 79 35.00 -63.17 4.97
C LYS A 79 33.47 -63.12 4.87
N ASP A 80 32.97 -62.96 3.64
CA ASP A 80 31.87 -63.79 3.15
C ASP A 80 31.81 -63.75 1.62
N ASP A 81 32.00 -64.90 0.96
CA ASP A 81 32.08 -65.03 -0.51
C ASP A 81 30.74 -65.55 -1.09
N GLY A 82 29.62 -65.24 -0.43
CA GLY A 82 28.27 -65.52 -0.93
C GLY A 82 27.79 -64.43 -1.88
N GLU A 83 27.16 -64.80 -3.00
CA GLU A 83 26.46 -63.88 -3.92
C GLU A 83 25.29 -63.18 -3.20
N GLU A 84 25.62 -62.20 -2.37
CA GLU A 84 24.65 -61.37 -1.69
C GLU A 84 24.01 -60.42 -2.70
N ASN A 85 22.68 -60.42 -2.67
CA ASN A 85 21.81 -59.51 -3.40
C ASN A 85 22.24 -58.06 -3.08
N ILE A 86 23.10 -57.48 -3.91
CA ILE A 86 23.76 -56.19 -3.66
C ILE A 86 22.67 -55.12 -3.58
N THR A 87 22.25 -54.83 -2.36
CA THR A 87 21.28 -53.77 -2.11
C THR A 87 21.87 -52.46 -2.62
N LYS A 88 21.16 -51.84 -3.57
CA LYS A 88 21.60 -50.59 -4.20
C LYS A 88 21.82 -49.54 -3.13
N LYS A 89 23.02 -48.96 -3.10
CA LYS A 89 23.38 -47.89 -2.15
C LYS A 89 22.74 -46.58 -2.60
N VAL A 90 21.58 -46.26 -2.05
CA VAL A 90 20.79 -45.09 -2.43
C VAL A 90 20.81 -44.03 -1.32
N CYS A 91 20.99 -42.76 -1.68
CA CYS A 91 20.98 -41.65 -0.74
C CYS A 91 19.59 -41.42 -0.13
N ILE A 92 19.48 -41.45 1.20
CA ILE A 92 18.21 -41.29 1.93
C ILE A 92 17.49 -39.95 1.70
N ILE A 93 18.25 -38.90 1.31
CA ILE A 93 17.73 -37.53 1.13
C ILE A 93 17.19 -37.31 -0.28
N CYS A 94 17.83 -37.88 -1.31
CA CYS A 94 17.54 -37.56 -2.71
C CYS A 94 17.24 -38.76 -3.59
N ASP A 95 17.22 -39.96 -3.00
CA ASP A 95 16.91 -41.25 -3.63
C ASP A 95 17.76 -41.57 -4.87
N LYS A 96 19.00 -41.08 -4.89
CA LYS A 96 19.97 -41.30 -5.98
C LYS A 96 21.20 -42.05 -5.48
N GLU A 97 21.74 -42.93 -6.31
CA GLU A 97 23.01 -43.66 -6.06
C GLU A 97 24.25 -42.78 -6.26
N PHE A 98 24.13 -41.76 -7.12
CA PHE A 98 25.18 -40.81 -7.39
C PHE A 98 24.61 -39.43 -7.75
N LYS A 99 25.42 -38.39 -7.57
CA LYS A 99 25.06 -37.01 -7.91
C LYS A 99 26.19 -36.34 -8.68
N HIS A 100 25.86 -35.54 -9.69
CA HIS A 100 26.85 -34.71 -10.37
C HIS A 100 26.99 -33.36 -9.63
N TYR A 101 28.21 -32.97 -9.30
CA TYR A 101 28.53 -31.67 -8.72
C TYR A 101 29.79 -31.12 -9.37
N LYS A 102 29.70 -29.92 -9.97
CA LYS A 102 30.79 -29.28 -10.73
C LYS A 102 31.45 -30.23 -11.76
N GLY A 103 30.61 -30.98 -12.50
CA GLY A 103 31.07 -31.95 -13.51
C GLY A 103 31.58 -33.28 -12.96
N GLN A 104 31.72 -33.44 -11.65
CA GLN A 104 32.22 -34.68 -11.04
C GLN A 104 31.09 -35.54 -10.47
N LYS A 105 31.22 -36.87 -10.60
CA LYS A 105 30.28 -37.85 -10.04
C LYS A 105 30.62 -38.13 -8.57
N VAL A 106 29.80 -37.62 -7.67
CA VAL A 106 29.88 -37.84 -6.22
C VAL A 106 29.11 -39.11 -5.86
N LYS A 107 29.78 -40.06 -5.23
CA LYS A 107 29.17 -41.30 -4.70
C LYS A 107 28.52 -41.05 -3.34
N VAL A 108 27.64 -41.96 -2.93
CA VAL A 108 27.09 -41.96 -1.58
C VAL A 108 28.12 -42.45 -0.56
N SER A 109 28.17 -41.79 0.58
CA SER A 109 28.87 -42.19 1.80
C SER A 109 27.93 -43.02 2.68
N SER A 110 28.44 -44.01 3.39
CA SER A 110 27.71 -44.74 4.44
C SER A 110 27.57 -43.89 5.70
N PHE A 111 26.48 -44.11 6.45
CA PHE A 111 26.41 -43.69 7.83
C PHE A 111 27.36 -44.52 8.69
N VAL A 112 28.08 -43.85 9.57
CA VAL A 112 28.98 -44.52 10.54
C VAL A 112 28.63 -44.13 11.98
N SER A 113 28.09 -42.93 12.24
CA SER A 113 27.77 -42.47 13.60
C SER A 113 26.28 -42.28 13.88
N ARG A 114 25.84 -42.73 15.06
CA ARG A 114 24.49 -42.45 15.61
C ARG A 114 24.22 -40.95 15.70
N GLU A 115 25.25 -40.16 16.01
CA GLU A 115 25.21 -38.70 16.04
C GLU A 115 24.76 -38.09 14.71
N SER A 116 25.23 -38.63 13.58
CA SER A 116 24.79 -38.14 12.27
C SER A 116 23.28 -38.38 12.10
N ILE A 117 22.76 -39.53 12.57
CA ILE A 117 21.35 -39.91 12.41
C ILE A 117 20.48 -38.96 13.24
N ASP A 118 20.90 -38.73 14.49
CA ASP A 118 20.23 -37.81 15.40
C ASP A 118 20.22 -36.38 14.84
N ALA A 119 21.32 -35.92 14.23
CA ALA A 119 21.38 -34.64 13.55
C ALA A 119 20.39 -34.54 12.38
N PHE A 120 20.27 -35.58 11.54
CA PHE A 120 19.29 -35.59 10.47
C PHE A 120 17.85 -35.63 10.97
N LEU A 121 17.56 -36.40 12.03
CA LEU A 121 16.23 -36.44 12.65
C LEU A 121 15.86 -35.10 13.28
N LEU A 122 16.79 -34.46 13.98
CA LEU A 122 16.60 -33.14 14.56
C LEU A 122 16.27 -32.12 13.46
N THR A 123 17.11 -32.04 12.43
CA THR A 123 16.88 -31.15 11.29
C THR A 123 15.59 -31.51 10.52
N ALA A 124 15.20 -32.78 10.43
CA ALA A 124 13.96 -33.15 9.77
C ALA A 124 12.74 -32.70 10.59
N LYS A 125 12.79 -32.84 11.92
CA LYS A 125 11.73 -32.39 12.85
C LYS A 125 11.58 -30.87 12.85
N GLU A 126 12.68 -30.13 12.91
CA GLU A 126 12.68 -28.65 12.86
C GLU A 126 11.98 -28.11 11.60
N TYR A 127 12.07 -28.85 10.49
CA TYR A 127 11.49 -28.46 9.19
C TYR A 127 10.16 -29.15 8.89
N ASN A 128 9.64 -29.91 9.84
CA ASN A 128 8.43 -30.72 9.67
C ASN A 128 8.48 -31.62 8.41
N ASP A 129 9.67 -32.15 8.09
CA ASP A 129 9.94 -32.98 6.90
C ASP A 129 9.56 -34.44 7.20
N GLY A 130 8.25 -34.71 7.24
CA GLY A 130 7.71 -36.03 7.60
C GLY A 130 8.20 -37.17 6.71
N VAL A 131 8.52 -36.89 5.45
CA VAL A 131 9.05 -37.89 4.50
C VAL A 131 10.44 -38.36 4.94
N LEU A 132 11.34 -37.43 5.26
CA LEU A 132 12.68 -37.78 5.71
C LEU A 132 12.66 -38.47 7.09
N ILE A 133 11.80 -38.03 8.00
CA ILE A 133 11.61 -38.67 9.32
C ILE A 133 11.21 -40.14 9.13
N ASN A 134 10.19 -40.40 8.30
CA ASN A 134 9.71 -41.76 8.05
C ASN A 134 10.78 -42.64 7.40
N LYS A 135 11.55 -42.11 6.44
CA LYS A 135 12.66 -42.86 5.82
C LYS A 135 13.74 -43.24 6.84
N ILE A 136 14.09 -42.33 7.75
CA ILE A 136 15.10 -42.60 8.79
C ILE A 136 14.58 -43.64 9.78
N ASN A 137 13.34 -43.48 10.27
CA ASN A 137 12.74 -44.43 11.21
C ASN A 137 12.62 -45.82 10.60
N PHE A 138 12.16 -45.92 9.35
CA PHE A 138 12.07 -47.18 8.63
C PHE A 138 13.45 -47.87 8.51
N ALA A 139 14.49 -47.13 8.16
CA ALA A 139 15.85 -47.67 8.09
C ALA A 139 16.40 -48.10 9.47
N LEU A 140 16.05 -47.38 10.54
CA LEU A 140 16.40 -47.73 11.92
C LEU A 140 15.70 -49.00 12.39
N ASP A 141 14.39 -49.14 12.11
CA ASP A 141 13.59 -50.31 12.48
C ASP A 141 14.09 -51.58 11.80
N GLU A 142 14.44 -51.47 10.51
CA GLU A 142 15.01 -52.59 9.74
C GLU A 142 16.51 -52.81 10.00
N LYS A 143 17.16 -52.00 10.85
CA LYS A 143 18.61 -52.02 11.10
C LYS A 143 19.44 -51.96 9.81
N LYS A 144 18.96 -51.23 8.80
CA LYS A 144 19.63 -51.09 7.49
C LYS A 144 20.67 -49.98 7.52
N TRP A 145 21.78 -50.21 6.82
CA TRP A 145 22.78 -49.17 6.54
C TRP A 145 22.13 -48.05 5.72
N MET A 146 22.23 -46.83 6.23
CA MET A 146 21.80 -45.64 5.51
C MET A 146 22.96 -45.07 4.71
N TYR A 147 22.65 -44.50 3.55
CA TYR A 147 23.64 -43.86 2.68
C TYR A 147 23.21 -42.42 2.39
N TYR A 148 24.19 -41.53 2.17
CA TYR A 148 23.92 -40.14 1.79
C TYR A 148 25.06 -39.54 0.97
N HIS A 149 24.77 -38.56 0.13
CA HIS A 149 25.84 -37.74 -0.46
C HIS A 149 26.30 -36.68 0.56
N ASN A 150 27.61 -36.49 0.75
CA ASN A 150 28.12 -35.41 1.62
C ASN A 150 27.55 -34.03 1.25
N LEU A 151 27.31 -33.79 -0.05
CA LEU A 151 26.62 -32.59 -0.52
C LEU A 151 25.16 -32.50 -0.03
N CYS A 152 24.43 -33.62 -0.03
CA CYS A 152 23.07 -33.67 0.49
C CYS A 152 23.06 -33.51 2.02
N LYS A 153 24.05 -34.05 2.75
CA LYS A 153 24.23 -33.79 4.20
C LYS A 153 24.43 -32.32 4.47
N ARG A 154 25.41 -31.68 3.81
CA ARG A 154 25.68 -30.24 3.95
C ARG A 154 24.46 -29.40 3.57
N ASN A 155 23.74 -29.75 2.51
CA ASN A 155 22.55 -28.99 2.15
C ASN A 155 21.41 -29.21 3.15
N CYS A 156 21.19 -30.44 3.59
CA CYS A 156 20.16 -30.74 4.57
C CYS A 156 20.45 -30.05 5.90
N ILE A 157 21.67 -30.11 6.42
CA ILE A 157 22.03 -29.52 7.71
C ILE A 157 22.28 -28.01 7.58
N ASN A 158 23.12 -27.59 6.64
CA ASN A 158 23.55 -26.18 6.55
C ASN A 158 22.61 -25.30 5.75
N ALA A 159 21.89 -25.80 4.74
CA ALA A 159 20.95 -24.92 4.01
C ALA A 159 19.70 -24.68 4.85
N LYS A 160 19.23 -25.70 5.57
CA LYS A 160 18.18 -25.60 6.56
C LYS A 160 18.67 -24.79 7.76
N GLY A 161 19.75 -25.16 8.45
CA GLY A 161 20.30 -24.36 9.55
C GLY A 161 20.53 -22.88 9.20
N ARG A 162 21.03 -22.56 7.99
CA ARG A 162 21.14 -21.16 7.53
C ARG A 162 19.80 -20.50 7.22
N ALA A 163 18.76 -21.23 6.82
CA ALA A 163 17.42 -20.68 6.64
C ALA A 163 16.82 -20.28 8.00
N MET A 164 16.94 -21.15 9.01
CA MET A 164 16.51 -20.82 10.39
C MET A 164 17.30 -19.67 10.98
N VAL A 165 18.62 -19.67 10.86
CA VAL A 165 19.45 -18.56 11.33
C VAL A 165 19.06 -17.28 10.59
N LYS A 166 18.82 -17.32 9.27
CA LYS A 166 18.36 -16.15 8.51
C LYS A 166 17.00 -15.62 8.96
N GLU A 167 16.11 -16.50 9.38
CA GLU A 167 14.77 -16.14 9.84
C GLU A 167 14.80 -15.55 11.26
N GLN A 168 15.70 -16.06 12.11
CA GLN A 168 15.91 -15.57 13.47
C GLN A 168 16.83 -14.36 13.54
N THR A 169 17.74 -14.16 12.58
CA THR A 169 18.60 -12.98 12.55
C THR A 169 17.73 -11.75 12.36
N PRO A 170 17.84 -10.74 13.26
CA PRO A 170 17.06 -9.53 13.14
C PRO A 170 17.34 -8.89 11.77
N LYS A 171 16.28 -8.66 11.01
CA LYS A 171 16.38 -8.01 9.69
C LYS A 171 17.05 -6.65 9.86
N THR A 172 18.18 -6.46 9.19
CA THR A 172 18.84 -5.15 9.12
C THR A 172 17.91 -4.12 8.45
N SER A 173 18.18 -2.82 8.64
CA SER A 173 17.42 -1.74 7.99
C SER A 173 17.33 -1.92 6.47
N TRP A 174 18.42 -2.36 5.83
CA TRP A 174 18.46 -2.67 4.40
C TRP A 174 17.45 -3.76 3.99
N HIS A 175 17.33 -4.84 4.78
CA HIS A 175 16.36 -5.90 4.49
C HIS A 175 14.92 -5.39 4.58
N LYS A 176 14.63 -4.56 5.59
CA LYS A 176 13.30 -3.93 5.73
C LYS A 176 12.99 -3.05 4.52
N LYS A 177 13.89 -2.14 4.14
CA LYS A 177 13.75 -1.28 2.94
C LYS A 177 13.54 -2.10 1.67
N ARG A 178 14.34 -3.15 1.45
CA ARG A 178 14.20 -4.04 0.29
C ARG A 178 12.84 -4.74 0.28
N ASP A 179 12.37 -5.22 1.44
CA ASP A 179 11.08 -5.88 1.55
C ASP A 179 9.92 -4.89 1.30
N LEU A 180 10.02 -3.63 1.75
CA LEU A 180 9.07 -2.55 1.43
C LEU A 180 9.01 -2.26 -0.08
N HIS A 181 10.16 -2.09 -0.75
CA HIS A 181 10.21 -1.92 -2.20
C HIS A 181 9.64 -3.13 -2.95
N LYS A 182 9.78 -4.33 -2.40
CA LYS A 182 9.20 -5.53 -2.99
C LYS A 182 7.67 -5.46 -2.94
N ILE A 183 7.10 -5.13 -1.77
CA ILE A 183 5.65 -4.97 -1.58
C ILE A 183 5.09 -3.88 -2.50
N ALA A 184 5.73 -2.71 -2.54
CA ALA A 184 5.31 -1.60 -3.40
C ALA A 184 5.37 -1.97 -4.89
N PHE A 185 6.43 -2.69 -5.31
CA PHE A 185 6.55 -3.16 -6.69
C PHE A 185 5.52 -4.23 -7.06
N GLU A 186 5.18 -5.14 -6.14
CA GLU A 186 4.10 -6.12 -6.34
C GLU A 186 2.76 -5.44 -6.58
N LYS A 187 2.45 -4.34 -5.87
CA LYS A 187 1.23 -3.55 -6.11
C LYS A 187 1.18 -2.92 -7.49
N VAL A 188 2.31 -2.43 -7.99
CA VAL A 188 2.41 -1.94 -9.38
C VAL A 188 2.19 -3.09 -10.36
N CYS A 189 2.78 -4.27 -10.12
CA CYS A 189 2.60 -5.44 -10.97
C CYS A 189 1.12 -5.85 -11.06
N GLU A 190 0.42 -5.95 -9.92
CA GLU A 190 -1.03 -6.22 -9.88
C GLU A 190 -1.82 -5.22 -10.75
N PHE A 191 -1.50 -3.92 -10.64
CA PHE A 191 -2.13 -2.88 -11.44
C PHE A 191 -1.84 -3.02 -12.94
N ILE A 192 -0.61 -3.32 -13.33
CA ILE A 192 -0.21 -3.53 -14.74
C ILE A 192 -0.95 -4.73 -15.31
N GLU A 193 -1.01 -5.84 -14.59
CA GLU A 193 -1.71 -7.05 -15.02
C GLU A 193 -3.20 -6.77 -15.25
N GLU A 194 -3.85 -6.07 -14.30
CA GLU A 194 -5.27 -5.79 -14.39
C GLU A 194 -5.62 -4.76 -15.47
N PHE A 195 -4.90 -3.62 -15.50
CA PHE A 195 -5.30 -2.48 -16.33
C PHE A 195 -4.61 -2.43 -17.69
N ILE A 196 -3.31 -2.74 -17.74
CA ILE A 196 -2.53 -2.62 -18.98
C ILE A 196 -2.65 -3.90 -19.80
N ILE A 197 -2.47 -5.06 -19.17
CA ILE A 197 -2.45 -6.35 -19.88
C ILE A 197 -3.90 -6.82 -20.13
N LYS A 198 -4.71 -6.97 -19.06
CA LYS A 198 -6.07 -7.54 -19.18
C LYS A 198 -7.06 -6.55 -19.81
N LYS A 199 -7.11 -5.30 -19.34
CA LYS A 199 -8.01 -4.26 -19.88
C LYS A 199 -7.47 -3.54 -21.12
N ARG A 200 -6.24 -3.83 -21.55
CA ARG A 200 -5.59 -3.24 -22.73
C ARG A 200 -5.51 -1.70 -22.70
N LYS A 201 -5.43 -1.08 -21.52
CA LYS A 201 -5.34 0.37 -21.38
C LYS A 201 -3.90 0.85 -21.34
N CYS A 202 -3.65 2.02 -21.93
CA CYS A 202 -2.38 2.73 -21.77
C CYS A 202 -2.38 3.53 -20.45
N ARG A 203 -1.22 3.67 -19.83
CA ARG A 203 -1.04 4.43 -18.58
C ARG A 203 0.28 5.18 -18.61
N LEU A 204 0.29 6.36 -17.99
CA LEU A 204 1.52 7.15 -17.88
C LEU A 204 2.48 6.49 -16.87
N LEU A 205 3.78 6.53 -17.13
CA LEU A 205 4.78 6.04 -16.18
C LEU A 205 4.69 6.80 -14.84
N SER A 206 4.40 8.10 -14.89
CA SER A 206 4.17 8.93 -13.71
C SER A 206 3.02 8.42 -12.82
N GLN A 207 1.98 7.81 -13.42
CA GLN A 207 0.88 7.18 -12.66
C GLN A 207 1.38 5.93 -11.94
N LEU A 208 2.17 5.10 -12.62
CA LEU A 208 2.77 3.90 -12.03
C LEU A 208 3.75 4.26 -10.90
N ASP A 209 4.51 5.35 -11.07
CA ASP A 209 5.38 5.90 -10.03
C ASP A 209 4.59 6.38 -8.81
N SER A 210 3.44 7.03 -9.03
CA SER A 210 2.54 7.44 -7.95
C SER A 210 2.02 6.22 -7.19
N ILE A 211 1.54 5.19 -7.90
CA ILE A 211 1.04 3.95 -7.29
C ILE A 211 2.16 3.28 -6.47
N HIS A 212 3.38 3.24 -7.00
CA HIS A 212 4.53 2.70 -6.27
C HIS A 212 4.80 3.51 -4.99
N LYS A 213 4.84 4.84 -5.10
CA LYS A 213 5.08 5.74 -3.96
C LYS A 213 4.02 5.55 -2.89
N ASP A 214 2.74 5.56 -3.26
CA ASP A 214 1.62 5.41 -2.32
C ASP A 214 1.67 4.04 -1.62
N ALA A 215 1.99 2.97 -2.35
CA ALA A 215 2.14 1.64 -1.78
C ALA A 215 3.35 1.52 -0.85
N TYR A 216 4.46 2.20 -1.19
CA TYR A 216 5.65 2.26 -0.34
C TYR A 216 5.37 3.03 0.94
N ASP A 217 4.78 4.23 0.85
CA ASP A 217 4.46 5.07 2.00
C ASP A 217 3.45 4.38 2.92
N SER A 218 2.46 3.68 2.36
CA SER A 218 1.50 2.88 3.14
C SER A 218 2.18 1.75 3.92
N ALA A 219 3.10 1.01 3.28
CA ALA A 219 3.85 -0.06 3.93
C ALA A 219 4.89 0.48 4.95
N ALA A 220 5.47 1.65 4.67
CA ALA A 220 6.43 2.30 5.55
C ALA A 220 5.79 2.87 6.81
N LYS A 221 4.55 3.39 6.74
CA LYS A 221 3.77 3.82 7.91
C LYS A 221 3.58 2.69 8.92
N GLU A 222 3.50 1.44 8.47
CA GLU A 222 3.44 0.27 9.34
C GLU A 222 4.80 -0.10 9.96
N SER A 223 5.91 0.34 9.36
CA SER A 223 7.27 0.03 9.79
C SER A 223 8.06 1.31 10.11
N VAL A 224 8.04 1.76 11.37
CA VAL A 224 8.77 2.92 11.94
C VAL A 224 10.16 3.18 11.30
N ALA A 225 10.21 3.89 10.17
CA ALA A 225 11.43 4.14 9.41
C ALA A 225 11.45 5.60 8.95
N ASP A 226 12.48 6.34 9.38
CA ASP A 226 12.52 7.80 9.27
C ASP A 226 13.07 8.34 7.92
N ASP A 227 13.68 7.50 7.07
CA ASP A 227 14.30 7.92 5.80
C ASP A 227 13.60 7.33 4.55
N VAL A 228 12.46 7.91 4.17
CA VAL A 228 11.59 7.43 3.08
C VAL A 228 11.89 8.12 1.74
N ALA A 229 12.19 9.42 1.73
CA ALA A 229 12.20 10.23 0.52
C ALA A 229 13.36 9.94 -0.45
N GLU A 230 14.59 9.80 0.05
CA GLU A 230 15.78 9.63 -0.80
C GLU A 230 15.77 8.27 -1.55
N GLU A 231 15.24 7.22 -0.93
CA GLU A 231 15.17 5.88 -1.52
C GLU A 231 14.17 5.80 -2.68
N ILE A 232 13.06 6.53 -2.60
CA ILE A 232 12.05 6.57 -3.66
C ILE A 232 12.67 7.14 -4.95
N GLU A 233 13.51 8.15 -4.85
CA GLU A 233 14.14 8.79 -6.01
C GLU A 233 15.18 7.87 -6.66
N ARG A 234 15.97 7.14 -5.86
CA ARG A 234 16.89 6.10 -6.37
C ARG A 234 16.15 4.97 -7.08
N PHE A 235 14.94 4.64 -6.63
CA PHE A 235 14.15 3.59 -7.26
C PHE A 235 13.61 4.02 -8.63
N ARG A 236 13.21 5.30 -8.79
CA ARG A 236 12.66 5.84 -10.04
C ARG A 236 13.61 5.69 -11.22
N SER A 237 14.92 5.86 -11.02
CA SER A 237 15.92 5.75 -12.10
C SER A 237 15.98 4.34 -12.72
N HIS A 238 15.65 3.30 -11.94
CA HIS A 238 15.69 1.91 -12.38
C HIS A 238 14.31 1.29 -12.57
N PHE A 239 13.23 2.05 -12.33
CA PHE A 239 11.87 1.53 -12.32
C PHE A 239 11.44 1.03 -13.70
N GLU A 240 11.72 1.81 -14.75
CA GLU A 240 11.41 1.45 -16.14
C GLU A 240 12.12 0.15 -16.55
N GLU A 241 13.43 0.05 -16.29
CA GLU A 241 14.22 -1.15 -16.60
C GLU A 241 13.68 -2.38 -15.88
N LYS A 242 13.30 -2.21 -14.60
CA LYS A 242 12.72 -3.28 -13.78
C LYS A 242 11.37 -3.75 -14.33
N LEU A 243 10.52 -2.84 -14.79
CA LEU A 243 9.25 -3.18 -15.43
C LEU A 243 9.45 -3.93 -16.75
N LEU A 244 10.35 -3.45 -17.62
CA LEU A 244 10.67 -4.10 -18.89
C LEU A 244 11.29 -5.48 -18.70
N LYS A 245 12.12 -5.66 -17.66
CA LYS A 245 12.69 -6.97 -17.29
C LYS A 245 11.63 -7.93 -16.77
N HIS A 246 10.65 -7.45 -16.02
CA HIS A 246 9.55 -8.27 -15.49
C HIS A 246 8.54 -8.65 -16.58
N TYR A 247 8.31 -7.76 -17.56
CA TYR A 247 7.29 -7.90 -18.60
C TYR A 247 7.84 -7.77 -20.05
N PRO A 248 8.84 -8.57 -20.46
CA PRO A 248 9.62 -8.33 -21.69
C PRO A 248 8.81 -8.40 -23.00
N LYS A 249 7.65 -9.07 -22.99
CA LYS A 249 6.77 -9.23 -24.18
C LYS A 249 5.32 -8.86 -23.90
N SER A 250 5.03 -8.34 -22.71
CA SER A 250 3.65 -8.04 -22.29
C SER A 250 3.37 -6.55 -22.35
N ILE A 251 4.38 -5.72 -22.07
CA ILE A 251 4.30 -4.26 -22.12
C ILE A 251 5.39 -3.68 -23.01
N THR A 252 5.23 -2.42 -23.41
CA THR A 252 6.23 -1.63 -24.10
C THR A 252 6.13 -0.20 -23.57
N MET A 253 7.28 0.45 -23.44
CA MET A 253 7.39 1.84 -23.01
C MET A 253 7.65 2.70 -24.25
N VAL A 254 6.85 3.74 -24.45
CA VAL A 254 7.00 4.69 -25.55
C VAL A 254 7.09 6.10 -24.98
N THR A 255 7.94 6.94 -25.54
CA THR A 255 8.02 8.36 -25.15
C THR A 255 7.29 9.20 -26.20
N GLU A 256 6.25 9.90 -25.78
CA GLU A 256 5.45 10.81 -26.61
C GLU A 256 5.28 12.12 -25.84
N ASN A 257 5.54 13.27 -26.47
CA ASN A 257 5.44 14.60 -25.86
C ASN A 257 6.19 14.75 -24.52
N ASN A 258 7.42 14.21 -24.43
CA ASN A 258 8.23 14.15 -23.21
C ASN A 258 7.62 13.32 -22.05
N SER A 259 6.51 12.64 -22.28
CA SER A 259 5.86 11.75 -21.33
C SER A 259 6.13 10.30 -21.71
N LYS A 260 6.52 9.48 -20.74
CA LYS A 260 6.67 8.04 -20.93
C LYS A 260 5.33 7.36 -20.69
N VAL A 261 4.86 6.62 -21.69
CA VAL A 261 3.59 5.86 -21.66
C VAL A 261 3.91 4.37 -21.65
N CYS A 262 3.34 3.66 -20.67
CA CYS A 262 3.32 2.21 -20.60
C CYS A 262 2.08 1.69 -21.33
N LYS A 263 2.29 0.84 -22.33
CA LYS A 263 1.20 0.25 -23.14
C LYS A 263 1.39 -1.26 -23.29
N PRO A 264 0.32 -2.03 -23.58
CA PRO A 264 0.46 -3.44 -23.90
C PRO A 264 1.28 -3.64 -25.19
N TYR A 265 2.07 -4.72 -25.23
CA TYR A 265 2.90 -5.06 -26.40
C TYR A 265 2.06 -5.27 -27.67
N SER A 266 0.84 -5.80 -27.53
CA SER A 266 -0.08 -6.02 -28.65
C SER A 266 -0.84 -4.74 -29.00
N GLY A 267 -0.30 -3.96 -29.95
CA GLY A 267 -1.10 -3.33 -31.01
C GLY A 267 -2.01 -2.15 -30.65
N VAL A 268 -1.92 -1.57 -29.45
CA VAL A 268 -2.58 -0.29 -29.21
C VAL A 268 -1.76 0.81 -29.86
N LEU A 269 -2.28 1.36 -30.96
CA LEU A 269 -1.81 2.60 -31.57
C LEU A 269 -2.30 3.73 -30.66
N ILE A 270 -1.37 4.50 -30.11
CA ILE A 270 -1.69 5.70 -29.34
C ILE A 270 -1.81 6.83 -30.36
N GLN A 271 -2.94 7.52 -30.36
CA GLN A 271 -3.09 8.78 -31.09
C GLN A 271 -2.83 9.95 -30.13
N ASP A 272 -2.44 11.12 -30.66
CA ASP A 272 -2.14 12.30 -29.83
C ASP A 272 -3.31 12.70 -28.91
N TYR A 273 -4.55 12.44 -29.34
CA TYR A 273 -5.76 12.69 -28.53
C TYR A 273 -5.84 11.79 -27.28
N ASP A 274 -5.32 10.56 -27.37
CA ASP A 274 -5.32 9.61 -26.26
C ASP A 274 -4.40 10.09 -25.13
N ILE A 275 -3.25 10.68 -25.48
CA ILE A 275 -2.29 11.24 -24.52
C ILE A 275 -2.94 12.35 -23.69
N GLY A 276 -3.63 13.29 -24.35
CA GLY A 276 -4.32 14.38 -23.65
C GLY A 276 -5.44 13.87 -22.73
N THR A 277 -6.06 12.74 -23.06
CA THR A 277 -7.04 12.08 -22.20
C THR A 277 -6.37 11.41 -21.00
N LEU A 278 -5.23 10.74 -21.20
CA LEU A 278 -4.44 10.14 -20.13
C LEU A 278 -3.89 11.16 -19.14
N GLU A 279 -3.43 12.32 -19.61
CA GLU A 279 -3.00 13.42 -18.73
C GLU A 279 -4.14 13.98 -17.88
N LYS A 280 -5.35 14.07 -18.45
CA LYS A 280 -6.55 14.47 -17.68
C LYS A 280 -6.91 13.42 -16.63
N GLU A 281 -6.86 12.13 -16.99
CA GLU A 281 -7.07 11.03 -16.04
C GLU A 281 -6.04 11.09 -14.90
N ASP A 282 -4.76 11.33 -15.20
CA ASP A 282 -3.69 11.49 -14.19
C ASP A 282 -3.96 12.65 -13.24
N LYS A 283 -4.30 13.83 -13.78
CA LYS A 283 -4.63 15.02 -12.99
C LYS A 283 -5.83 14.77 -12.07
N LEU A 284 -6.88 14.13 -12.58
CA LEU A 284 -8.06 13.77 -11.78
C LEU A 284 -7.72 12.77 -10.68
N GLN A 285 -6.89 11.76 -10.98
CA GLN A 285 -6.47 10.78 -10.00
C GLN A 285 -5.62 11.41 -8.89
N LYS A 286 -4.68 12.30 -9.25
CA LYS A 286 -3.89 13.08 -8.28
C LYS A 286 -4.77 13.97 -7.42
N ALA A 287 -5.72 14.70 -8.00
CA ALA A 287 -6.67 15.50 -7.25
C ALA A 287 -7.51 14.64 -6.28
N ALA A 288 -7.94 13.46 -6.70
CA ALA A 288 -8.68 12.54 -5.83
C ALA A 288 -7.82 11.93 -4.70
N ILE A 289 -6.50 11.82 -4.87
CA ILE A 289 -5.58 11.43 -3.79
C ILE A 289 -5.45 12.58 -2.79
N ILE A 290 -5.17 13.80 -3.26
CA ILE A 290 -5.05 15.00 -2.40
C ILE A 290 -6.33 15.21 -1.59
N LEU A 291 -7.51 15.13 -2.23
CA LEU A 291 -8.79 15.27 -1.53
C LEU A 291 -9.00 14.17 -0.49
N ARG A 292 -8.54 12.94 -0.73
CA ARG A 292 -8.62 11.87 0.28
C ARG A 292 -7.69 12.13 1.45
N ASP A 293 -6.49 12.63 1.20
CA ASP A 293 -5.53 12.97 2.25
C ASP A 293 -6.04 14.15 3.08
N GLU A 294 -6.53 15.22 2.46
CA GLU A 294 -7.11 16.37 3.15
C GLU A 294 -8.39 16.01 3.93
N CYS A 295 -9.28 15.20 3.35
CA CYS A 295 -10.47 14.71 4.07
C CYS A 295 -10.14 13.67 5.14
N SER A 296 -8.94 13.08 5.16
CA SER A 296 -8.51 12.17 6.22
C SER A 296 -7.99 12.92 7.46
N VAL A 297 -7.81 14.24 7.37
CA VAL A 297 -7.62 15.13 8.53
C VAL A 297 -8.95 15.21 9.28
N GLU A 298 -9.08 14.37 10.29
CA GLU A 298 -10.15 14.41 11.30
C GLU A 298 -11.53 14.74 10.73
N ILE A 299 -12.05 13.89 9.85
CA ILE A 299 -13.42 13.45 10.11
C ILE A 299 -13.29 12.72 11.45
N CYS A 300 -13.35 13.49 12.56
CA CYS A 300 -13.72 12.97 13.86
C CYS A 300 -14.78 11.94 13.53
N PRO A 301 -14.61 10.65 13.90
CA PRO A 301 -15.65 9.68 13.65
C PRO A 301 -16.89 10.41 14.10
N ILE A 302 -17.78 10.72 13.15
CA ILE A 302 -19.11 11.17 13.50
C ILE A 302 -19.51 9.94 14.25
N GLN A 303 -19.36 10.00 15.58
CA GLN A 303 -19.91 9.06 16.49
C GLN A 303 -21.31 9.11 15.97
N ARG A 304 -21.70 8.04 15.28
CA ARG A 304 -23.10 7.82 15.02
C ARG A 304 -23.57 7.74 16.46
N ARG A 305 -23.93 8.89 17.03
CA ARG A 305 -25.07 9.02 17.89
C ARG A 305 -26.00 8.13 17.13
N THR A 306 -26.23 6.93 17.67
CA THR A 306 -27.46 6.21 17.39
C THR A 306 -28.46 7.30 17.20
N PHE A 307 -29.05 7.36 16.02
CA PHE A 307 -30.04 8.36 15.71
C PHE A 307 -31.13 8.13 16.76
N ASP A 308 -30.94 8.76 17.92
CA ASP A 308 -31.95 9.06 18.89
C ASP A 308 -32.73 10.05 18.08
N ALA A 309 -33.73 9.51 17.39
CA ALA A 309 -34.75 10.32 16.82
C ALA A 309 -35.21 11.18 17.99
N ILE A 310 -34.73 12.42 18.03
CA ILE A 310 -35.40 13.48 18.72
C ILE A 310 -36.68 13.58 17.91
N LEU A 311 -37.62 12.69 18.20
CA LEU A 311 -39.02 12.83 17.91
C LEU A 311 -39.38 13.97 18.87
N PRO A 312 -39.43 15.24 18.43
CA PRO A 312 -40.16 16.21 19.22
C PRO A 312 -41.49 15.53 19.50
N GLN A 313 -41.89 15.49 20.77
CA GLN A 313 -43.16 14.91 21.16
C GLN A 313 -44.18 15.58 20.24
N LEU A 314 -44.68 14.81 19.26
CA LEU A 314 -45.55 15.31 18.22
C LEU A 314 -46.88 15.54 18.93
N GLU A 315 -47.00 16.69 19.58
CA GLU A 315 -48.30 17.16 20.03
C GLU A 315 -49.13 17.30 18.77
N GLU A 316 -50.21 16.52 18.71
CA GLU A 316 -51.19 16.68 17.66
C GLU A 316 -51.61 18.15 17.65
N TYR A 317 -51.43 18.81 16.51
CA TYR A 317 -51.95 20.15 16.31
C TYR A 317 -53.44 20.13 16.65
N ALA A 318 -53.80 20.71 17.80
CA ALA A 318 -55.17 20.73 18.30
C ALA A 318 -56.15 21.40 17.30
N LYS A 319 -55.60 22.13 16.33
CA LYS A 319 -56.33 22.73 15.22
C LYS A 319 -55.72 22.24 13.91
N ARG A 320 -56.55 21.63 13.07
CA ARG A 320 -56.19 21.34 11.68
C ARG A 320 -55.68 22.65 11.04
N PRO A 321 -54.44 22.71 10.53
CA PRO A 321 -53.94 23.90 9.85
C PRO A 321 -54.90 24.24 8.73
N LYS A 322 -55.42 25.47 8.75
CA LYS A 322 -56.26 26.00 7.67
C LYS A 322 -55.32 26.69 6.69
N LEU A 323 -55.43 26.32 5.42
CA LEU A 323 -54.75 27.04 4.35
C LEU A 323 -55.32 28.48 4.31
N VAL A 324 -54.53 29.45 4.80
CA VAL A 324 -54.92 30.87 4.80
C VAL A 324 -54.50 31.47 3.45
N GLY A 325 -55.16 31.04 2.38
CA GLY A 325 -54.85 31.43 1.01
C GLY A 325 -55.12 30.30 0.04
N GLY A 326 -55.45 30.61 -1.22
CA GLY A 326 -55.42 29.62 -2.28
C GLY A 326 -53.98 29.20 -2.57
N LEU A 327 -53.77 27.94 -2.95
CA LEU A 327 -52.50 27.57 -3.60
C LEU A 327 -52.36 28.45 -4.85
N CYS A 328 -51.14 28.95 -5.12
CA CYS A 328 -50.87 29.66 -6.37
C CYS A 328 -51.29 28.75 -7.53
N SER A 329 -51.96 29.32 -8.53
CA SER A 329 -52.36 28.56 -9.71
C SER A 329 -51.13 27.94 -10.36
N ALA A 330 -51.25 26.74 -10.94
CA ALA A 330 -50.15 26.15 -11.70
C ALA A 330 -49.71 27.05 -12.87
N ASP A 331 -50.60 27.92 -13.33
CA ASP A 331 -50.36 28.92 -14.38
C ASP A 331 -49.78 30.24 -13.86
N ASP A 332 -49.45 30.34 -12.58
CA ASP A 332 -48.89 31.57 -12.02
C ASP A 332 -47.51 31.83 -12.63
N SER A 333 -47.31 33.07 -13.08
CA SER A 333 -46.09 33.50 -13.81
C SER A 333 -44.79 33.29 -13.02
N ILE A 334 -44.91 33.13 -11.70
CA ILE A 334 -43.85 32.84 -10.75
C ILE A 334 -43.31 31.40 -10.92
N HIS A 335 -44.13 30.47 -11.43
CA HIS A 335 -43.77 29.09 -11.72
C HIS A 335 -43.23 28.90 -13.15
N ALA A 336 -43.43 29.88 -14.03
CA ALA A 336 -42.86 29.85 -15.36
C ALA A 336 -41.33 30.05 -15.26
N ILE A 337 -40.57 28.95 -15.34
CA ILE A 337 -39.10 28.97 -15.43
C ILE A 337 -38.72 29.61 -16.76
N THR A 338 -38.69 30.94 -16.78
CA THR A 338 -38.14 31.69 -17.90
C THR A 338 -36.62 31.52 -17.86
N PRO A 339 -35.95 31.29 -19.00
CA PRO A 339 -34.49 31.08 -19.05
C PRO A 339 -33.68 32.18 -18.37
N ARG A 340 -34.24 33.40 -18.31
CA ARG A 340 -33.64 34.57 -17.64
C ARG A 340 -33.56 34.42 -16.10
N ASN A 341 -34.47 33.66 -15.49
CA ASN A 341 -34.53 33.47 -14.04
C ASN A 341 -33.68 32.28 -13.57
N LEU A 342 -33.33 31.35 -14.46
CA LEU A 342 -32.51 30.18 -14.12
C LEU A 342 -31.13 30.58 -13.57
N GLN A 343 -30.50 31.57 -14.19
CA GLN A 343 -29.20 32.07 -13.73
C GLN A 343 -29.30 32.71 -12.33
N LEU A 344 -30.39 33.41 -12.06
CA LEU A 344 -30.66 33.99 -10.74
C LEU A 344 -30.88 32.89 -9.68
N PHE A 345 -31.60 31.81 -10.01
CA PHE A 345 -31.76 30.66 -9.11
C PHE A 345 -30.44 29.94 -8.82
N HIS A 346 -29.56 29.81 -9.81
CA HIS A 346 -28.22 29.26 -9.59
C HIS A 346 -27.38 30.16 -8.67
N GLN A 347 -27.44 31.48 -8.88
CA GLN A 347 -26.76 32.44 -8.01
C GLN A 347 -27.29 32.38 -6.57
N LEU A 348 -28.61 32.31 -6.40
CA LEU A 348 -29.25 32.27 -5.08
C LEU A 348 -28.92 30.96 -4.34
N ASN A 349 -28.96 29.82 -5.03
CA ASN A 349 -28.52 28.52 -4.49
C ASN A 349 -27.04 28.55 -4.09
N PHE A 350 -26.17 29.08 -4.97
CA PHE A 350 -24.74 29.15 -4.70
C PHE A 350 -24.46 30.06 -3.50
N SER A 351 -25.02 31.27 -3.47
CA SER A 351 -24.87 32.21 -2.35
C SER A 351 -25.36 31.62 -1.02
N TRP A 352 -26.48 30.89 -1.05
CA TRP A 352 -26.98 30.19 0.13
C TRP A 352 -26.01 29.10 0.59
N LEU A 353 -25.52 28.26 -0.32
CA LEU A 353 -24.57 27.19 0.01
C LEU A 353 -23.24 27.75 0.53
N THR A 354 -22.76 28.84 -0.06
CA THR A 354 -21.59 29.57 0.43
C THR A 354 -21.83 30.17 1.82
N SER A 355 -23.02 30.72 2.10
CA SER A 355 -23.31 31.28 3.43
C SER A 355 -23.31 30.22 4.54
N HIS A 356 -23.72 28.98 4.24
CA HIS A 356 -23.59 27.84 5.16
C HIS A 356 -22.14 27.38 5.31
N PHE A 357 -21.41 27.28 4.21
CA PHE A 357 -19.98 26.92 4.23
C PHE A 357 -19.14 27.91 5.05
N LEU A 358 -19.52 29.20 5.04
CA LEU A 358 -18.85 30.27 5.79
C LEU A 358 -19.44 30.48 7.20
N GLU A 359 -20.37 29.63 7.64
CA GLU A 359 -20.99 29.69 8.98
C GLU A 359 -21.59 31.06 9.34
N ILE A 360 -22.18 31.76 8.37
CA ILE A 360 -22.74 33.09 8.61
C ILE A 360 -23.95 32.97 9.57
N PRO A 361 -23.95 33.65 10.74
CA PRO A 361 -25.01 33.51 11.73
C PRO A 361 -26.34 34.07 11.21
N ASN A 362 -27.45 33.44 11.63
CA ASN A 362 -28.82 33.76 11.21
C ASN A 362 -29.10 33.62 9.71
N THR A 363 -28.29 32.84 8.98
CA THR A 363 -28.60 32.47 7.60
C THR A 363 -29.94 31.72 7.56
N PRO A 364 -30.96 32.22 6.83
CA PRO A 364 -32.25 31.55 6.78
C PRO A 364 -32.10 30.17 6.14
N MET A 365 -32.64 29.17 6.81
CA MET A 365 -32.71 27.82 6.27
C MET A 365 -33.71 27.84 5.11
N TRP A 366 -33.25 27.61 3.87
CA TRP A 366 -34.12 27.72 2.71
C TRP A 366 -34.98 26.45 2.61
N VAL A 367 -36.22 26.54 3.08
CA VAL A 367 -37.19 25.44 3.10
C VAL A 367 -38.11 25.49 1.87
N GLY A 368 -37.56 25.73 0.68
CA GLY A 368 -38.32 25.77 -0.57
C GLY A 368 -39.37 26.90 -0.64
N PHE A 369 -40.01 27.06 -1.80
CA PHE A 369 -40.91 28.19 -2.09
C PHE A 369 -42.26 28.18 -1.33
N ASN A 370 -42.49 27.22 -0.43
CA ASN A 370 -43.78 27.03 0.26
C ASN A 370 -43.65 26.82 1.78
N SER A 371 -42.52 27.17 2.38
CA SER A 371 -42.35 27.07 3.82
C SER A 371 -42.87 28.30 4.55
N LEU A 372 -43.81 28.08 5.46
CA LEU A 372 -44.23 29.07 6.45
C LEU A 372 -43.12 29.23 7.50
N VAL A 373 -42.56 30.44 7.61
CA VAL A 373 -41.67 30.79 8.74
C VAL A 373 -42.56 31.14 9.93
N LEU A 374 -42.64 30.25 10.92
CA LEU A 374 -43.28 30.53 12.19
C LEU A 374 -42.30 31.27 13.09
N GLN A 375 -42.62 32.51 13.47
CA GLN A 375 -41.96 33.17 14.60
C GLN A 375 -42.49 32.56 15.88
N ASP A 376 -41.61 31.88 16.62
CA ASP A 376 -41.95 31.34 17.93
C ASP A 376 -41.98 32.48 18.95
N LEU A 377 -43.19 32.87 19.37
CA LEU A 377 -43.43 33.89 20.40
C LEU A 377 -43.66 33.27 21.79
N SER A 378 -43.40 31.96 21.95
CA SER A 378 -43.67 31.25 23.22
C SER A 378 -42.85 31.77 24.40
N HIS A 379 -41.76 32.52 24.17
CA HIS A 379 -40.98 33.18 25.23
C HIS A 379 -41.54 34.53 25.72
N MET A 380 -42.71 34.98 25.24
CA MET A 380 -43.33 36.25 25.68
C MET A 380 -44.59 36.07 26.56
N GLN A 381 -44.70 34.98 27.32
CA GLN A 381 -45.71 34.83 28.37
C GLN A 381 -45.10 34.68 29.75
#